data_AF-A0A0X8D500-F1
#
_entry.id   AF-A0A0X8D500-F1
#
_cell.length_a   1.000
_cell.length_b   1.000
_cell.length_c   1.000
_cell.angle_alpha   90.00
_cell.angle_beta   90.00
_cell.angle_gamma   90.00
#
_symmetry.space_group_name_H-M   'P 1'
#
loop_
_entity.id
_entity.type
_entity.pdbx_description
1 polymer ?
#
loop_
_entity_poly.entity_id
_entity_poly.type
_entity_poly.pdbx_seq_one_letter_code
_entity_poly.pdbx_strand_id
1 'polypeptide(L)'
;MYELIKLSKGNEKYAIFGHSMGAYIAYELYYKLKNSQTEAPEHLFLSGINPPMLRKSIKISHLDNDTFLEQVVELGGIPSDLLKHKDVLNFFFPILRNDFRIVEEYKYEYKSKKIDCGLTIILGSDDKLTQNYNNIWREMAEKEVEFYELKGNHFFLHNHTELLKDIIYKNLMFEDENKK
;
A
#
# COMPACT_ATOMS: atom_id res chain seq x y z
N MET A 1 11.51 -21.71 -2.15
CA MET A 1 10.40 -21.34 -3.06
C MET A 1 10.36 -19.82 -3.30
N TYR A 2 11.50 -19.15 -3.52
CA TYR A 2 11.59 -17.72 -3.88
C TYR A 2 12.81 -17.43 -4.79
N GLU A 3 13.20 -18.38 -5.65
CA GLU A 3 14.39 -18.27 -6.51
C GLU A 3 14.10 -17.89 -7.98
N LEU A 4 12.86 -17.57 -8.33
CA LEU A 4 12.49 -17.28 -9.71
C LEU A 4 11.73 -15.95 -9.83
N ILE A 5 12.34 -14.86 -9.40
CA ILE A 5 12.08 -13.57 -10.06
C ILE A 5 13.21 -13.40 -11.09
N LYS A 6 12.99 -13.96 -12.29
CA LYS A 6 13.81 -13.58 -13.44
C LYS A 6 13.42 -12.16 -13.80
N LEU A 7 14.29 -11.21 -13.48
CA LEU A 7 14.17 -9.83 -13.92
C LEU A 7 14.27 -9.84 -15.45
N SER A 8 13.14 -9.77 -16.15
CA SER A 8 13.14 -9.45 -17.57
C SER A 8 13.66 -8.03 -17.71
N LYS A 9 14.71 -7.83 -18.52
CA LYS A 9 15.06 -6.51 -19.04
C LYS A 9 13.98 -6.06 -20.01
N GLY A 10 12.81 -5.69 -19.49
CA GLY A 10 11.83 -4.95 -20.26
C GLY A 10 12.28 -3.49 -20.22
N ASN A 11 12.59 -2.90 -21.37
CA ASN A 11 12.78 -1.46 -21.52
C ASN A 11 11.43 -0.71 -21.46
N GLU A 12 10.45 -1.26 -20.76
CA GLU A 12 9.10 -0.73 -20.69
C GLU A 12 8.94 0.01 -19.37
N LYS A 13 8.52 1.27 -19.50
CA LYS A 13 8.12 2.10 -18.38
C LYS A 13 7.02 1.42 -17.58
N TYR A 14 7.14 1.44 -16.26
CA TYR A 14 6.16 0.84 -15.37
C TYR A 14 5.97 1.68 -14.11
N ALA A 15 4.84 1.47 -13.44
CA ALA A 15 4.52 2.07 -12.16
C ALA A 15 4.13 0.96 -11.17
N ILE A 16 4.27 1.24 -9.87
CA ILE A 16 3.89 0.30 -8.81
C ILE A 16 2.76 0.92 -8.01
N PHE A 17 1.65 0.19 -7.87
CA PHE A 17 0.57 0.52 -6.96
C PHE A 17 0.53 -0.48 -5.83
N GLY A 18 0.39 0.01 -4.60
CA GLY A 18 0.17 -0.82 -3.43
C GLY A 18 -0.83 -0.19 -2.48
N HIS A 19 -1.68 -1.01 -1.88
CA HIS A 19 -2.62 -0.60 -0.84
C HIS A 19 -2.36 -1.37 0.47
N SER A 20 -2.43 -0.70 1.62
CA SER A 20 -2.26 -1.30 2.94
C SER A 20 -0.94 -2.09 3.06
N MET A 21 -0.98 -3.40 3.36
CA MET A 21 0.18 -4.29 3.29
C MET A 21 0.90 -4.21 1.93
N GLY A 22 0.15 -4.18 0.83
CA GLY A 22 0.68 -4.05 -0.52
C GLY A 22 1.46 -2.75 -0.73
N ALA A 23 1.12 -1.67 -0.01
CA ALA A 23 1.86 -0.42 -0.06
C ALA A 23 3.23 -0.52 0.64
N TYR A 24 3.32 -1.24 1.77
CA TYR A 24 4.61 -1.56 2.39
C TYR A 24 5.46 -2.44 1.48
N ILE A 25 4.85 -3.45 0.84
CA ILE A 25 5.53 -4.29 -0.15
C ILE A 25 6.03 -3.46 -1.33
N ALA A 26 5.20 -2.56 -1.87
CA ALA A 26 5.57 -1.67 -2.97
C ALA A 26 6.74 -0.75 -2.60
N TYR A 27 6.74 -0.19 -1.39
CA TYR A 27 7.82 0.62 -0.85
C TYR A 27 9.14 -0.17 -0.76
N GLU A 28 9.13 -1.37 -0.18
CA GLU A 28 10.34 -2.21 -0.08
C GLU A 28 10.79 -2.73 -1.44
N LEU A 29 9.84 -3.05 -2.33
CA LEU A 29 10.11 -3.48 -3.69
C LEU A 29 10.80 -2.36 -4.48
N TYR A 30 10.33 -1.12 -4.37
CA TYR A 30 10.97 0.04 -4.98
C TYR A 30 12.45 0.15 -4.55
N TYR A 31 12.75 0.07 -3.25
CA TYR A 31 14.14 0.14 -2.78
C TYR A 31 14.97 -1.07 -3.21
N LYS A 32 14.37 -2.26 -3.27
CA LYS A 32 15.03 -3.46 -3.78
C LYS A 32 15.40 -3.32 -5.25
N LEU A 33 14.50 -2.78 -6.08
CA LEU A 33 14.73 -2.51 -7.50
C LEU A 33 15.77 -1.42 -7.69
N LYS A 34 15.66 -0.31 -6.94
CA LYS A 34 16.62 0.81 -6.98
C LYS A 34 18.06 0.41 -6.61
N ASN A 35 18.22 -0.58 -5.75
CA ASN A 35 19.54 -1.12 -5.38
C ASN A 35 20.02 -2.22 -6.33
N SER A 36 19.19 -2.64 -7.29
CA SER A 36 19.55 -3.61 -8.33
C SER A 36 19.84 -2.89 -9.66
N GLN A 37 20.32 -3.63 -10.67
CA GLN A 37 20.59 -3.07 -12.00
C GLN A 37 19.32 -2.92 -12.88
N THR A 38 18.14 -2.84 -12.26
CA THR A 38 16.86 -2.64 -12.96
C THR A 38 16.51 -1.17 -13.02
N GLU A 39 15.78 -0.76 -14.06
CA GLU A 39 15.18 0.56 -14.12
C GLU A 39 14.19 0.74 -12.96
N ALA A 40 14.23 1.92 -12.32
CA ALA A 40 13.27 2.31 -11.30
C ALA A 40 11.88 2.54 -11.94
N PRO A 41 10.77 2.35 -11.20
CA PRO A 41 9.46 2.70 -11.72
C PRO A 41 9.39 4.20 -12.02
N GLU A 42 8.57 4.58 -12.99
CA GLU A 42 8.27 6.00 -13.26
C GLU A 42 7.48 6.61 -12.09
N HIS A 43 6.58 5.83 -11.50
CA HIS A 43 5.71 6.29 -10.43
C HIS A 43 5.44 5.22 -9.38
N LEU A 44 5.32 5.67 -8.12
CA LEU A 44 4.94 4.86 -6.97
C LEU A 44 3.63 5.42 -6.38
N PHE A 45 2.58 4.61 -6.40
CA PHE A 45 1.30 4.92 -5.79
C PHE A 45 1.15 4.13 -4.49
N LEU A 46 1.15 4.84 -3.37
CA LEU A 46 1.05 4.25 -2.04
C LEU A 46 -0.28 4.63 -1.41
N SER A 47 -1.12 3.63 -1.15
CA SER A 47 -2.49 3.82 -0.69
C SER A 47 -2.71 3.20 0.70
N GLY A 48 -3.47 3.87 1.57
CA GLY A 48 -3.83 3.34 2.88
C GLY A 48 -2.61 2.98 3.73
N ILE A 49 -1.61 3.87 3.78
CA ILE A 49 -0.33 3.59 4.44
C ILE A 49 0.22 4.82 5.18
N ASN A 50 0.77 4.60 6.38
CA ASN A 50 1.61 5.57 7.08
C ASN A 50 3.07 5.44 6.62
N PRO A 51 3.89 6.51 6.69
CA PRO A 51 5.34 6.39 6.51
C PRO A 51 5.89 5.21 7.30
N PRO A 52 6.71 4.31 6.69
CA PRO A 52 7.19 3.09 7.33
C PRO A 52 7.79 3.25 8.72
N MET A 53 8.48 4.36 8.97
CA MET A 53 9.06 4.70 10.28
C MET A 53 8.05 5.13 11.36
N LEU A 54 6.85 5.58 10.97
CA LEU A 54 5.78 6.03 11.87
C LEU A 54 4.66 5.00 11.98
N ARG A 55 4.90 3.78 11.50
CA ARG A 55 3.92 2.72 11.50
C ARG A 55 3.42 2.41 12.92
N LYS A 56 2.11 2.48 13.11
CA LYS A 56 1.43 1.94 14.28
C LYS A 56 1.02 0.51 14.00
N SER A 57 1.61 -0.43 14.72
CA SER A 57 1.28 -1.86 14.61
C SER A 57 0.06 -2.14 15.49
N ILE A 58 -1.10 -2.42 14.88
CA ILE A 58 -2.21 -3.04 15.59
C ILE A 58 -1.91 -4.53 15.66
N LYS A 59 -1.84 -5.07 16.87
CA LYS A 59 -1.57 -6.48 17.10
C LYS A 59 -2.87 -7.22 17.30
N ILE A 60 -3.41 -7.83 16.25
CA ILE A 60 -4.64 -8.61 16.29
C ILE A 60 -4.46 -10.06 15.84
N SER A 61 -3.36 -10.37 15.15
CA SER A 61 -3.10 -11.69 14.55
C SER A 61 -3.08 -12.85 15.58
N HIS A 62 -2.84 -12.53 16.86
CA HIS A 62 -2.76 -13.47 17.97
C HIS A 62 -4.08 -13.67 18.74
N LEU A 63 -5.11 -12.84 18.47
CA LEU A 63 -6.39 -12.91 19.17
C LEU A 63 -7.15 -14.19 18.82
N ASP A 64 -8.17 -14.57 19.59
CA ASP A 64 -9.09 -15.65 19.20
C ASP A 64 -9.89 -15.26 17.94
N ASN A 65 -10.61 -16.21 17.33
CA ASN A 65 -11.28 -15.97 16.04
C ASN A 65 -12.40 -14.94 16.12
N ASP A 66 -13.17 -14.93 17.20
CA ASP A 66 -14.31 -14.02 17.33
C ASP A 66 -13.79 -12.58 17.52
N THR A 67 -12.84 -12.39 18.43
CA THR A 67 -12.22 -11.07 18.65
C THR A 67 -11.44 -10.59 17.41
N PHE A 68 -10.72 -11.48 16.72
CA PHE A 68 -10.02 -11.13 15.47
C PHE A 68 -11.01 -10.69 14.40
N LEU A 69 -12.13 -11.42 14.25
CA LEU A 69 -13.16 -11.09 13.26
C LEU A 69 -13.79 -9.71 13.55
N GLU A 70 -14.12 -9.43 14.81
CA GLU A 70 -14.66 -8.12 15.20
C GLU A 70 -13.71 -6.97 14.81
N GLN A 71 -12.42 -7.12 15.08
CA GLN A 71 -11.41 -6.14 14.70
C GLN A 71 -11.32 -5.97 13.18
N VAL A 72 -11.29 -7.07 12.41
CA VAL A 72 -11.21 -6.99 10.94
C VAL A 72 -12.47 -6.37 10.33
N VAL A 73 -13.64 -6.65 10.90
CA VAL A 73 -14.92 -6.04 10.48
C VAL A 73 -14.93 -4.54 10.78
N GLU A 74 -14.44 -4.12 11.95
CA GLU A 74 -14.35 -2.69 12.29
C GLU A 74 -13.45 -1.93 11.31
N LEU A 75 -12.38 -2.58 10.83
CA LEU A 75 -11.49 -2.03 9.81
C LEU A 75 -12.13 -1.97 8.41
N GLY A 76 -13.27 -2.63 8.21
CA GLY A 76 -13.97 -2.72 6.92
C GLY A 76 -13.44 -3.80 5.98
N GLY A 77 -12.60 -4.72 6.48
CA GLY A 77 -11.90 -5.68 5.64
C GLY A 77 -12.69 -6.92 5.23
N ILE A 78 -13.89 -7.10 5.78
CA ILE A 78 -14.76 -8.23 5.46
C ILE A 78 -16.12 -7.70 5.01
N PRO A 79 -16.58 -8.02 3.78
CA PRO A 79 -17.94 -7.72 3.36
C PRO A 79 -18.96 -8.35 4.31
N SER A 80 -20.00 -7.59 4.65
CA SER A 80 -21.03 -8.00 5.61
C SER A 80 -21.75 -9.31 5.23
N ASP A 81 -21.85 -9.62 3.94
CA ASP A 81 -22.43 -10.88 3.46
C ASP A 81 -21.59 -12.10 3.83
N LEU A 82 -20.26 -11.97 3.93
CA LEU A 82 -19.37 -13.05 4.33
C LEU A 82 -19.54 -13.43 5.81
N LEU A 83 -20.02 -12.49 6.65
CA LEU A 83 -20.27 -12.72 8.07
C LEU A 83 -21.33 -13.79 8.33
N LYS A 84 -22.19 -14.06 7.35
CA LYS A 84 -23.23 -15.09 7.41
C LYS A 84 -22.69 -16.50 7.10
N HIS A 85 -21.46 -16.62 6.59
CA HIS A 85 -20.87 -17.87 6.12
C HIS A 85 -19.64 -18.29 6.94
N LYS A 86 -19.88 -18.81 8.14
CA LYS A 86 -18.82 -19.19 9.10
C LYS A 86 -17.79 -20.17 8.52
N ASP A 87 -18.22 -21.14 7.72
CA ASP A 87 -17.30 -22.13 7.13
C ASP A 87 -16.31 -21.48 6.16
N VAL A 88 -16.76 -20.46 5.42
CA VAL A 88 -15.92 -19.68 4.51
C VAL A 88 -14.95 -18.82 5.31
N LEU A 89 -15.43 -18.13 6.36
CA LEU A 89 -14.55 -17.35 7.24
C LEU A 89 -13.47 -18.20 7.90
N ASN A 90 -13.82 -19.39 8.37
CA ASN A 90 -12.88 -20.33 8.99
C ASN A 90 -11.75 -20.74 8.03
N PHE A 91 -12.06 -20.88 6.74
CA PHE A 91 -11.06 -21.15 5.72
C PHE A 91 -10.11 -19.95 5.50
N PHE A 92 -10.61 -18.72 5.59
CA PHE A 92 -9.80 -17.51 5.38
C PHE A 92 -9.02 -17.04 6.62
N PHE A 93 -9.42 -17.39 7.83
CA PHE A 93 -8.75 -16.93 9.05
C PHE A 93 -7.23 -17.17 9.06
N PRO A 94 -6.71 -18.36 8.68
CA PRO A 94 -5.26 -18.57 8.63
C PRO A 94 -4.54 -17.62 7.66
N ILE A 95 -5.17 -17.31 6.52
CA ILE A 95 -4.62 -16.41 5.50
C ILE A 95 -4.59 -14.98 6.04
N LEU A 96 -5.74 -14.49 6.50
CA LEU A 96 -5.86 -13.14 7.06
C LEU A 96 -4.90 -12.93 8.24
N ARG A 97 -4.81 -13.90 9.16
CA ARG A 97 -3.87 -13.82 10.29
C ARG A 97 -2.43 -13.72 9.84
N ASN A 98 -2.04 -14.47 8.80
CA ASN A 98 -0.69 -14.38 8.26
C ASN A 98 -0.41 -13.01 7.65
N ASP A 99 -1.36 -12.43 6.91
CA ASP A 99 -1.21 -11.09 6.34
C ASP A 99 -1.06 -10.03 7.43
N PHE A 100 -1.92 -10.07 8.46
CA PHE A 100 -1.79 -9.19 9.62
C PHE A 100 -0.48 -9.43 10.36
N ARG A 101 -0.02 -10.68 10.50
CA ARG A 101 1.27 -10.97 11.15
C ARG A 101 2.47 -10.41 10.37
N ILE A 102 2.48 -10.57 9.04
CA ILE A 102 3.52 -9.99 8.17
C ILE A 102 3.60 -8.49 8.38
N VAL A 103 2.43 -7.83 8.39
CA VAL A 103 2.36 -6.41 8.69
C VAL A 103 2.87 -6.21 10.12
N GLU A 104 2.26 -6.76 11.16
CA GLU A 104 2.63 -6.63 12.58
C GLU A 104 4.13 -6.70 12.85
N GLU A 105 4.82 -7.68 12.26
CA GLU A 105 6.23 -7.97 12.44
C GLU A 105 7.16 -7.15 11.53
N TYR A 106 6.63 -6.42 10.56
CA TYR A 106 7.42 -5.54 9.69
C TYR A 106 8.18 -4.50 10.51
N LYS A 107 9.51 -4.56 10.41
CA LYS A 107 10.45 -3.63 11.03
C LYS A 107 11.04 -2.73 9.95
N TYR A 108 10.83 -1.44 10.09
CA TYR A 108 11.41 -0.47 9.18
C TYR A 108 12.94 -0.45 9.32
N GLU A 109 13.62 -0.55 8.19
CA GLU A 109 15.05 -0.31 8.06
C GLU A 109 15.28 1.04 7.38
N TYR A 110 16.12 1.87 8.00
CA TYR A 110 16.42 3.20 7.47
C TYR A 110 16.97 3.14 6.04
N LYS A 111 16.37 3.92 5.14
CA LYS A 111 16.84 4.05 3.75
C LYS A 111 17.59 5.38 3.59
N SER A 112 18.84 5.31 3.16
CA SER A 112 19.70 6.50 2.98
C SER A 112 19.35 7.34 1.75
N LYS A 113 18.72 6.73 0.74
CA LYS A 113 18.29 7.42 -0.49
C LYS A 113 16.81 7.77 -0.39
N LYS A 114 16.44 8.95 -0.86
CA LYS A 114 15.05 9.36 -1.01
C LYS A 114 14.39 8.68 -2.23
N ILE A 115 13.06 8.77 -2.28
CA ILE A 115 12.27 8.35 -3.44
C ILE A 115 12.46 9.38 -4.57
N ASP A 116 12.96 8.98 -5.74
CA ASP A 116 13.26 9.86 -6.87
C ASP A 116 12.38 9.62 -8.11
N CYS A 117 11.43 8.69 -8.01
CA CYS A 117 10.33 8.55 -8.97
C CYS A 117 9.15 9.45 -8.56
N GLY A 118 8.13 9.56 -9.43
CA GLY A 118 6.88 10.20 -9.04
C GLY A 118 6.25 9.47 -7.85
N LEU A 119 5.72 10.22 -6.88
CA LEU A 119 5.13 9.65 -5.67
C LEU A 119 3.73 10.21 -5.44
N THR A 120 2.76 9.33 -5.29
CA THR A 120 1.39 9.69 -4.91
C THR A 120 0.96 8.92 -3.67
N ILE A 121 0.46 9.65 -2.67
CA ILE A 121 -0.10 9.09 -1.44
C ILE A 121 -1.62 9.25 -1.46
N ILE A 122 -2.34 8.15 -1.24
CA ILE A 122 -3.81 8.12 -1.30
C ILE A 122 -4.36 7.57 0.02
N LEU A 123 -5.11 8.39 0.75
CA LEU A 123 -5.65 8.03 2.07
C LEU A 123 -7.19 8.05 2.08
N GLY A 124 -7.79 7.33 3.03
CA GLY A 124 -9.21 7.39 3.31
C GLY A 124 -9.51 8.41 4.39
N SER A 125 -10.53 9.25 4.22
CA SER A 125 -10.91 10.28 5.20
C SER A 125 -11.29 9.72 6.58
N ASP A 126 -11.81 8.49 6.60
CA ASP A 126 -12.27 7.78 7.80
C ASP A 126 -11.39 6.56 8.10
N ASP A 127 -10.20 6.48 7.51
CA ASP A 127 -9.28 5.38 7.72
C ASP A 127 -8.61 5.46 9.09
N LYS A 128 -9.01 4.57 10.01
CA LYS A 128 -8.45 4.50 11.38
C LYS A 128 -7.00 4.00 11.43
N LEU A 129 -6.50 3.37 10.37
CA LEU A 129 -5.15 2.82 10.31
C LEU A 129 -4.11 3.86 9.87
N THR A 130 -4.56 4.91 9.20
CA THR A 130 -3.67 5.91 8.61
C THR A 130 -3.92 7.31 9.16
N GLN A 131 -2.90 8.15 9.06
CA GLN A 131 -2.97 9.56 9.44
C GLN A 131 -2.34 10.40 8.35
N ASN A 132 -2.71 11.68 8.30
CA ASN A 132 -2.08 12.62 7.41
C ASN A 132 -0.65 12.93 7.87
N TYR A 133 0.33 12.35 7.19
CA TYR A 133 1.75 12.59 7.38
C TYR A 133 2.40 13.22 6.14
N ASN A 134 1.69 14.13 5.46
CA ASN A 134 2.13 14.71 4.19
C ASN A 134 3.53 15.33 4.26
N ASN A 135 3.87 15.98 5.37
CA ASN A 135 5.20 16.58 5.56
C ASN A 135 6.32 15.51 5.59
N ILE A 136 6.09 14.39 6.25
CA ILE A 136 7.05 13.30 6.34
C ILE A 136 7.23 12.63 4.96
N TRP A 137 6.14 12.42 4.23
CA TRP A 137 6.22 11.89 2.87
C TRP A 137 7.00 12.82 1.93
N ARG A 138 6.83 14.14 2.05
CA ARG A 138 7.66 15.11 1.30
C ARG A 138 9.13 15.05 1.67
N GLU A 139 9.46 14.85 2.95
CA GLU A 139 10.85 14.68 3.38
C GLU A 139 11.50 13.41 2.80
N MET A 140 10.71 12.36 2.58
CA MET A 140 11.15 11.07 2.02
C MET A 140 11.33 11.08 0.50
N ALA A 141 10.90 12.12 -0.22
CA ALA A 141 10.97 12.22 -1.67
C ALA A 141 11.94 13.31 -2.14
N GLU A 142 12.51 13.12 -3.34
CA GLU A 142 13.31 14.13 -4.05
C GLU A 142 12.43 15.03 -4.93
N LYS A 143 11.39 14.45 -5.53
CA LYS A 143 10.39 15.15 -6.35
C LYS A 143 9.20 15.60 -5.49
N GLU A 144 8.33 16.42 -6.08
CA GLU A 144 7.06 16.79 -5.46
C GLU A 144 6.16 15.57 -5.26
N VAL A 145 5.41 15.56 -4.16
CA VAL A 145 4.54 14.44 -3.77
C VAL A 145 3.09 14.89 -3.90
N GLU A 146 2.31 14.08 -4.61
CA GLU A 146 0.88 14.28 -4.80
C GLU A 146 0.10 13.58 -3.68
N PHE A 147 -0.90 14.26 -3.12
CA PHE A 147 -1.70 13.74 -2.02
C PHE A 147 -3.19 13.76 -2.38
N TYR A 148 -3.86 12.62 -2.20
CA TYR A 148 -5.30 12.49 -2.39
C TYR A 148 -5.94 11.91 -1.13
N GLU A 149 -7.04 12.52 -0.69
CA GLU A 149 -7.89 11.99 0.37
C GLU A 149 -9.25 11.64 -0.23
N LEU A 150 -9.62 10.37 -0.13
CA LEU A 150 -10.86 9.83 -0.68
C LEU A 150 -11.83 9.50 0.45
N LYS A 151 -13.12 9.73 0.24
CA LYS A 151 -14.12 9.51 1.28
C LYS A 151 -14.24 8.02 1.63
N GLY A 152 -14.01 7.64 2.89
CA GLY A 152 -14.25 6.28 3.37
C GLY A 152 -13.20 5.77 4.34
N ASN A 153 -13.44 4.55 4.85
CA ASN A 153 -12.55 3.83 5.76
C ASN A 153 -11.33 3.28 5.03
N HIS A 154 -10.55 2.39 5.67
CA HIS A 154 -9.34 1.80 5.07
C HIS A 154 -9.56 1.20 3.68
N PHE A 155 -10.74 0.65 3.40
CA PHE A 155 -11.11 0.02 2.13
C PHE A 155 -11.84 0.98 1.16
N PHE A 156 -11.63 2.30 1.31
CA PHE A 156 -12.22 3.35 0.47
C PHE A 156 -12.10 3.06 -1.04
N LEU A 157 -11.03 2.39 -1.47
CA LEU A 157 -10.71 2.11 -2.86
C LEU A 157 -11.82 1.35 -3.61
N HIS A 158 -12.58 0.51 -2.92
CA HIS A 158 -13.67 -0.27 -3.53
C HIS A 158 -14.85 0.63 -3.96
N ASN A 159 -15.00 1.78 -3.33
CA ASN A 159 -16.06 2.75 -3.65
C ASN A 159 -15.59 3.85 -4.62
N HIS A 160 -14.29 3.91 -4.92
CA HIS A 160 -13.65 5.00 -5.67
C HIS A 160 -12.79 4.49 -6.83
N THR A 161 -13.14 3.35 -7.43
CA THR A 161 -12.31 2.72 -8.48
C THR A 161 -12.11 3.64 -9.69
N GLU A 162 -13.14 4.33 -10.16
CA GLU A 162 -13.00 5.29 -11.27
C GLU A 162 -12.11 6.47 -10.92
N LEU A 163 -12.27 7.04 -9.72
CA LEU A 163 -11.43 8.15 -9.26
C LEU A 163 -9.97 7.73 -9.08
N LEU A 164 -9.72 6.51 -8.58
CA LEU A 164 -8.37 5.94 -8.50
C LEU A 164 -7.75 5.77 -9.89
N LYS A 165 -8.53 5.29 -10.85
CA LYS A 165 -8.12 5.18 -12.25
C LYS A 165 -7.71 6.55 -12.80
N ASP A 166 -8.52 7.58 -12.56
CA ASP A 166 -8.24 8.94 -13.03
C ASP A 166 -6.99 9.55 -12.37
N ILE A 167 -6.80 9.32 -11.07
CA ILE A 167 -5.58 9.72 -10.35
C ILE A 167 -4.36 9.06 -10.98
N ILE A 168 -4.41 7.75 -11.24
CA ILE A 168 -3.30 7.02 -11.85
C ILE A 168 -3.02 7.55 -13.25
N TYR A 169 -4.03 7.69 -14.12
CA TYR A 169 -3.85 8.20 -15.47
C TYR A 169 -3.26 9.60 -15.49
N LYS A 170 -3.79 10.52 -14.68
CA LYS A 170 -3.27 11.89 -14.58
C LYS A 170 -1.78 11.89 -14.25
N ASN A 171 -1.38 11.13 -13.25
CA ASN A 171 0.01 11.14 -12.77
C ASN A 171 1.00 10.47 -13.73
N LEU A 172 0.54 9.51 -14.55
CA LEU A 172 1.40 8.89 -15.56
C LEU A 172 1.49 9.69 -16.87
N MET A 173 0.42 10.37 -17.27
CA MET A 173 0.38 11.11 -18.55
C MET A 173 1.08 12.48 -18.47
N PHE A 174 1.09 13.14 -17.31
CA PHE A 174 1.78 14.43 -17.12
C PHE A 174 3.32 14.34 -17.25
N GLU A 175 3.92 13.16 -17.08
CA GLU A 175 5.36 12.98 -17.29
C GLU A 175 5.76 12.87 -18.77
N ASP A 176 4.83 12.52 -19.68
CA ASP A 176 5.12 12.40 -21.11
C ASP A 176 5.06 13.77 -21.84
N GLU A 177 4.27 14.73 -21.37
CA GLU A 177 4.15 16.06 -21.99
C GLU A 177 5.32 17.00 -21.66
N ASN A 178 6.00 16.82 -20.52
CA ASN A 178 7.16 17.63 -20.12
C ASN A 178 8.50 17.20 -20.74
N LYS A 179 8.48 16.25 -21.70
CA LYS A 179 9.67 15.76 -22.43
C LYS A 179 9.72 16.18 -23.92
N LYS A 180 8.92 17.16 -24.35
CA LYS A 180 9.04 17.81 -25.67
C LYS A 180 9.55 19.23 -25.54
#